data_AF-X0X576-F1
#
_entry.id   AF-X0X576-F1
#
_cell.length_a   1.000
_cell.length_b   1.000
_cell.length_c   1.000
_cell.angle_alpha   90.00
_cell.angle_beta   90.00
_cell.angle_gamma   90.00
#
_symmetry.space_group_name_H-M   'P 1'
#
loop_
_entity.id
_entity.type
_entity.pdbx_description
1 polymer ?
#
loop_
_entity_poly.entity_id
_entity_poly.type
_entity_poly.pdbx_seq_one_letter_code
_entity_poly.pdbx_strand_id
1 'polypeptide(L)'
;CGDCILGLTAGICPIARCSKQLLNGPCGGSQNGVCEIDPDIPCAWQLIWERMVKLGREEQLLEIQPPKDWSSSRDGGLRKIVREDLRINEQ
;
A
#
# COMPACT_ATOMS: atom_id res chain seq x y z
N CYS A 1 -5.00 -18.10 -0.31
CA CYS A 1 -4.86 -16.68 -0.74
C CYS A 1 -3.38 -16.27 -0.70
N GLY A 2 -2.51 -16.99 -1.44
CA GLY A 2 -1.05 -17.03 -1.24
C GLY A 2 -0.24 -15.73 -1.43
N ASP A 3 -0.87 -14.61 -1.80
CA ASP A 3 -0.17 -13.35 -2.11
C ASP A 3 -0.13 -12.35 -0.94
N CYS A 4 -0.08 -12.86 0.29
CA CYS A 4 0.02 -12.02 1.48
C CYS A 4 1.41 -11.39 1.58
N ILE A 5 1.48 -10.06 1.71
CA ILE A 5 2.74 -9.31 1.76
C ILE A 5 3.27 -9.07 3.18
N LEU A 6 2.61 -9.58 4.22
CA LEU A 6 3.01 -9.37 5.61
C LEU A 6 4.46 -9.82 5.89
N GLY A 7 4.95 -10.84 5.18
CA GLY A 7 6.34 -11.29 5.30
C GLY A 7 7.36 -10.27 4.79
N LEU A 8 6.96 -9.41 3.84
CA LEU A 8 7.79 -8.35 3.26
C LEU A 8 7.72 -7.05 4.08
N THR A 9 6.65 -6.87 4.85
CA THR A 9 6.38 -5.63 5.60
C THR A 9 6.46 -5.83 7.11
N ALA A 10 7.32 -6.75 7.56
CA ALA A 10 7.57 -7.06 8.97
C ALA A 10 6.29 -7.29 9.80
N GLY A 11 5.27 -7.93 9.22
CA GLY A 11 4.01 -8.25 9.90
C GLY A 11 3.03 -7.08 10.05
N ILE A 12 3.24 -5.97 9.33
CA ILE A 12 2.32 -4.82 9.29
C ILE A 12 1.69 -4.74 7.91
N CYS A 13 0.36 -4.86 7.79
CA CYS A 13 -0.31 -4.76 6.50
C CYS A 13 -0.41 -3.29 6.07
N PRO A 14 0.27 -2.84 5.00
CA PRO A 14 0.24 -1.44 4.59
C PRO A 14 -1.13 -1.04 4.00
N ILE A 15 -1.88 -1.99 3.42
CA ILE A 15 -3.24 -1.75 2.92
C ILE A 15 -4.20 -1.45 4.08
N ALA A 16 -4.15 -2.27 5.15
CA ALA A 16 -5.09 -2.15 6.26
C ALA A 16 -4.70 -1.06 7.27
N ARG A 17 -3.40 -0.74 7.40
CA ARG A 17 -2.91 0.26 8.37
C ARG A 17 -2.70 1.65 7.78
N CYS A 18 -2.55 1.79 6.47
CA CYS A 18 -2.42 3.11 5.84
C CYS A 18 -3.82 3.69 5.58
N SER A 19 -4.06 4.94 6.00
CA SER A 19 -5.31 5.67 5.72
C SER A 19 -5.61 5.80 4.22
N LYS A 20 -4.57 5.70 3.37
CA LYS A 20 -4.67 5.73 1.90
C LYS A 20 -4.56 4.35 1.25
N GLN A 21 -4.42 3.29 2.03
CA GLN A 21 -4.31 1.91 1.55
C GLN A 21 -3.14 1.67 0.57
N LEU A 22 -2.05 2.43 0.71
CA LEU A 22 -0.91 2.35 -0.21
C LEU A 22 -0.11 1.07 -0.01
N LEU A 23 0.07 0.32 -1.10
CA LEU A 23 0.80 -0.95 -1.12
C LEU A 23 2.30 -0.82 -1.40
N ASN A 24 2.71 0.16 -2.20
CA ASN A 24 4.06 0.25 -2.79
C ASN A 24 4.82 1.47 -2.24
N GLY A 25 4.94 1.56 -0.92
CA GLY A 25 5.70 2.62 -0.25
C GLY A 25 4.86 3.78 0.30
N PRO A 26 5.51 4.72 1.03
CA PRO A 26 4.87 5.85 1.67
C PRO A 26 4.33 6.88 0.66
N CYS A 27 3.34 7.67 1.08
CA CYS A 27 2.75 8.74 0.25
C CYS A 27 3.62 10.01 0.12
N GLY A 28 4.74 10.11 0.82
CA GLY A 28 5.55 11.33 0.91
C GLY A 28 5.02 12.42 1.86
N GLY A 29 3.75 12.36 2.28
CA GLY A 29 3.19 13.34 3.21
C GLY A 29 3.36 13.01 4.70
N SER A 30 3.83 11.81 5.03
CA SER A 30 4.15 11.42 6.41
C SER A 30 5.26 12.31 6.96
N GLN A 31 5.04 12.93 8.12
CA GLN A 31 6.05 13.76 8.80
C GLN A 31 6.19 13.30 10.25
N ASN A 32 7.43 13.31 10.79
CA ASN A 32 7.72 12.92 12.18
C ASN A 32 7.09 11.58 12.61
N GLY A 33 6.96 10.64 11.66
CA GLY A 33 6.39 9.30 11.88
C GLY A 33 4.86 9.21 11.96
N VAL A 34 4.12 10.30 11.75
CA VAL A 34 2.65 10.31 11.77
C VAL A 34 2.03 10.49 10.38
N CYS A 35 0.77 10.12 10.22
CA CYS A 35 0.02 10.22 8.98
C CYS A 35 -0.29 11.67 8.61
N GLU A 36 -0.29 12.00 7.32
CA GLU A 36 -0.70 13.34 6.86
C GLU A 36 -2.19 13.64 7.07
N ILE A 37 -3.02 12.61 7.21
CA ILE A 37 -4.48 12.75 7.34
C ILE A 37 -4.86 13.08 8.78
N ASP A 38 -4.09 12.57 9.75
CA ASP A 38 -4.35 12.71 11.17
C ASP A 38 -3.03 12.51 11.95
N PRO A 39 -2.57 13.52 12.71
CA PRO A 39 -1.34 13.43 13.50
C PRO A 39 -1.42 12.42 14.65
N ASP A 40 -2.62 12.00 15.08
CA ASP A 40 -2.78 10.97 16.11
C ASP A 40 -2.63 9.54 15.54
N ILE A 41 -2.54 9.41 14.21
CA ILE A 41 -2.39 8.12 13.53
C ILE A 41 -0.92 7.91 13.16
N PRO A 42 -0.25 6.87 13.71
CA PRO A 42 1.09 6.49 13.26
C PRO A 42 1.11 6.11 11.77
N CYS A 43 2.12 6.56 11.04
CA CYS A 43 2.26 6.20 9.63
C CYS A 43 2.61 4.71 9.50
N ALA A 44 1.78 3.94 8.78
CA ALA A 44 2.02 2.52 8.55
C ALA A 44 3.41 2.21 7.95
N TRP A 45 3.86 3.03 7.00
CA TRP A 45 5.16 2.86 6.36
C TRP A 45 6.34 3.25 7.24
N GLN A 46 6.17 4.21 8.14
CA GLN A 46 7.17 4.49 9.18
C GLN A 46 7.33 3.28 10.09
N LEU A 47 6.22 2.69 10.57
CA LEU A 47 6.26 1.51 11.43
C LEU A 47 6.91 0.30 10.75
N ILE A 48 6.63 0.12 9.45
CA ILE A 48 7.26 -0.93 8.63
C ILE A 48 8.77 -0.69 8.56
N TRP A 49 9.21 0.52 8.20
CA TRP A 49 10.62 0.88 8.11
C TRP A 49 11.35 0.64 9.43
N GLU A 50 10.85 1.18 10.54
CA GLU A 50 11.46 1.01 11.86
C GLU A 50 11.59 -0.45 12.27
N ARG A 51 10.60 -1.27 11.95
CA ARG A 51 10.64 -2.70 12.27
C ARG A 51 11.59 -3.46 11.35
N MET A 52 11.67 -3.10 10.07
CA MET A 52 12.60 -3.70 9.11
C MET A 52 14.06 -3.37 9.46
N VAL A 53 14.35 -2.13 9.85
CA VAL A 53 15.68 -1.71 10.36
C VAL A 53 16.04 -2.49 11.63
N LYS A 54 15.09 -2.65 12.58
CA LYS A 54 15.32 -3.49 13.77
C LYS A 54 15.61 -4.96 13.45
N LEU A 55 15.15 -5.44 12.30
CA LEU A 55 15.37 -6.80 11.81
C LEU A 55 16.61 -6.91 10.89
N GLY A 56 17.27 -5.80 10.54
CA GLY A 56 18.36 -5.78 9.55
C GLY A 56 17.91 -6.19 8.14
N ARG A 57 16.68 -5.86 7.76
CA ARG A 57 16.04 -6.26 6.48
C ARG A 57 15.60 -5.07 5.63
N GLU A 58 15.99 -3.85 5.97
CA GLU A 58 15.61 -2.61 5.29
C GLU A 58 15.89 -2.61 3.78
N GLU A 59 16.95 -3.28 3.34
CA GLU A 59 17.29 -3.47 1.92
C GLU A 59 16.16 -4.14 1.13
N GLN A 60 15.38 -5.03 1.75
CA GLN A 60 14.26 -5.69 1.08
C GLN A 60 13.12 -4.73 0.73
N LEU A 61 13.03 -3.57 1.40
CA LEU A 61 12.06 -2.54 1.05
C LEU A 61 12.46 -1.76 -0.22
N LEU A 62 13.73 -1.83 -0.63
CA LEU A 62 14.25 -1.19 -1.83
C LEU A 62 14.11 -2.08 -3.08
N GLU A 63 13.81 -3.37 -2.89
CA GLU A 63 13.57 -4.30 -3.98
C GLU A 63 12.30 -3.94 -4.76
N ILE A 64 12.42 -3.94 -6.09
CA ILE A 64 11.28 -3.68 -6.97
C ILE A 64 10.31 -4.87 -6.90
N GLN A 65 9.14 -4.63 -6.32
CA GLN A 65 8.06 -5.61 -6.28
C GLN A 65 7.22 -5.55 -7.56
N PRO A 66 6.82 -6.69 -8.13
CA PRO A 66 5.92 -6.70 -9.27
C PRO A 66 4.54 -6.14 -8.88
N PRO A 67 3.76 -5.62 -9.86
CA PRO A 67 2.38 -5.25 -9.60
C PRO A 67 1.60 -6.41 -9.00
N LYS A 68 0.96 -6.16 -7.85
CA LYS A 68 0.12 -7.16 -7.20
C LYS A 68 -1.07 -7.52 -8.10
N ASP A 69 -1.33 -8.81 -8.27
CA ASP A 69 -2.59 -9.27 -8.86
C ASP A 69 -3.74 -9.07 -7.87
N TRP A 70 -4.79 -8.39 -8.32
CA TRP A 70 -5.99 -8.10 -7.55
C TRP A 70 -7.23 -8.83 -8.06
N SER A 71 -7.09 -9.71 -9.05
CA SER A 71 -8.19 -10.49 -9.64
C SER A 71 -9.05 -11.24 -8.60
N SER A 72 -8.43 -11.65 -7.49
CA SER A 72 -9.07 -12.38 -6.38
C SER A 72 -9.48 -11.48 -5.20
N SER A 73 -9.31 -10.16 -5.31
CA SER A 73 -9.68 -9.22 -4.24
C SER A 73 -11.19 -9.07 -4.14
N ARG A 74 -11.72 -8.94 -2.92
CA ARG A 74 -13.16 -8.73 -2.67
C ARG A 74 -13.71 -7.51 -3.41
N ASP A 75 -12.89 -6.47 -3.53
CA ASP A 75 -13.27 -5.19 -4.15
C ASP A 75 -12.83 -5.09 -5.63
N GLY A 76 -12.37 -6.19 -6.25
CA GLY A 76 -12.09 -6.27 -7.69
C GLY A 76 -10.86 -5.49 -8.19
N GLY A 77 -9.98 -5.03 -7.28
CA GLY A 77 -8.79 -4.25 -7.60
C GLY A 77 -8.97 -2.75 -7.41
N LEU A 78 -8.17 -1.92 -8.11
CA LEU A 78 -8.31 -0.47 -8.03
C LEU A 78 -9.72 -0.07 -8.49
N ARG A 79 -10.38 0.83 -7.73
CA ARG A 79 -11.72 1.34 -8.06
C ARG A 79 -11.74 1.87 -9.50
N LYS A 80 -12.47 1.19 -10.38
CA LYS A 80 -12.69 1.62 -11.76
C LYS A 80 -13.96 2.47 -11.82
N ILE A 81 -13.82 3.75 -12.13
CA ILE A 81 -14.96 4.61 -12.49
C ILE A 81 -15.10 4.53 -14.00
N VAL A 82 -16.15 3.84 -14.46
CA VAL A 82 -16.52 3.82 -15.88
C VAL A 82 -17.56 4.92 -16.10
N ARG A 83 -17.22 5.89 -16.94
CA ARG A 83 -18.16 6.88 -17.45
C ARG A 83 -18.68 6.41 -18.80
N GLU A 84 -19.85 5.77 -18.78
CA GLU A 84 -20.47 5.22 -19.98
C GLU A 84 -20.77 6.31 -21.03
N ASP A 85 -21.03 7.53 -20.56
CA ASP A 85 -21.27 8.73 -21.37
C ASP A 85 -20.03 9.24 -22.12
N LEU A 86 -18.83 8.76 -21.79
CA LEU A 86 -17.57 9.10 -22.47
C LEU A 86 -17.03 7.96 -23.34
N ARG A 87 -17.73 6.83 -23.42
CA ARG A 87 -17.35 5.75 -24.33
C ARG A 87 -17.74 6.16 -25.75
N ILE A 88 -16.74 6.30 -26.60
CA ILE A 88 -16.97 6.46 -28.03
C ILE A 88 -17.56 5.12 -28.49
N ASN A 89 -18.82 5.13 -28.90
CA ASN A 89 -19.42 3.97 -29.55
C ASN A 89 -18.65 3.78 -30.86
N GLU A 90 -17.79 2.77 -30.93
CA GLU A 90 -17.23 2.30 -32.19
C GLU A 90 -18.41 1.74 -33.00
N GLN A 91 -18.80 2.48 -34.04
CA GLN A 91 -19.65 1.97 -35.13
C GLN A 91 -18.82 1.08 -36.05
#